data_AF-A0A3M1H2A1-F1
#
_entry.id   AF-A0A3M1H2A1-F1
#
_cell.length_a   1.000
_cell.length_b   1.000
_cell.length_c   1.000
_cell.angle_alpha   90.00
_cell.angle_beta   90.00
_cell.angle_gamma   90.00
#
_symmetry.space_group_name_H-M   'P 1'
#
loop_
_entity.id
_entity.type
_entity.pdbx_description
1 polymer ?
#
loop_
_entity_poly.entity_id
_entity_poly.type
_entity_poly.pdbx_seq_one_letter_code
_entity_poly.pdbx_strand_id
1 'polypeptide(L)'
;MVTKIKRSTFMKTALQAYKGLIEEIYSDTEKMRYLDLILSLKDQRIQKVRRSYYSYYRLTRPWGEKRPKKAVHFLEGTVWEITRKGKRAIVILKKGKVPEPAFQVVRLDDEAEILAGYLPKKPISVGYRWNLPPDAVKKLLGDDWKKGTKSTVTCVFLKKAFFKGFRVAKIGITQKVKGNHNFGMNAKMNLKGYYYYSLEYGFPIYFTLKGKMTLDVTQVAPRGQKASFHGEGPIEITIEKEYRPPENEED
;
A
#
# COMPACT_ATOMS: atom_id res chain seq x y z
N MET A 1 -1.86 -17.04 8.96
CA MET A 1 -2.48 -15.70 8.78
C MET A 1 -2.89 -15.50 7.33
N VAL A 2 -4.17 -15.34 7.05
CA VAL A 2 -4.66 -15.02 5.69
C VAL A 2 -4.69 -13.51 5.51
N THR A 3 -4.08 -12.99 4.44
CA THR A 3 -4.07 -11.56 4.14
C THR A 3 -4.79 -11.30 2.81
N LYS A 4 -5.67 -10.30 2.82
CA LYS A 4 -6.36 -9.76 1.63
C LYS A 4 -5.94 -8.30 1.47
N ILE A 5 -5.47 -7.94 0.28
CA ILE A 5 -5.07 -6.57 -0.07
C ILE A 5 -5.85 -6.13 -1.29
N LYS A 6 -6.38 -4.90 -1.25
CA LYS A 6 -6.96 -4.20 -2.41
C LYS A 6 -6.32 -2.81 -2.48
N ARG A 7 -5.72 -2.49 -3.63
CA ARG A 7 -5.31 -1.13 -3.99
C ARG A 7 -6.07 -0.71 -5.22
N SER A 8 -6.70 0.45 -5.17
CA SER A 8 -7.44 1.02 -6.28
C SER A 8 -7.03 2.47 -6.46
N THR A 9 -6.64 2.80 -7.68
CA THR A 9 -6.33 4.16 -8.10
C THR A 9 -7.15 4.44 -9.35
N PHE A 10 -7.94 5.51 -9.31
CA PHE A 10 -8.65 6.00 -10.49
C PHE A 10 -8.20 7.42 -10.76
N MET A 11 -8.06 7.77 -12.02
CA MET A 11 -7.76 9.13 -12.46
C MET A 11 -8.53 9.45 -13.74
N LYS A 12 -9.35 10.49 -13.68
CA LYS A 12 -9.86 11.17 -14.87
C LYS A 12 -8.87 12.25 -15.26
N THR A 13 -8.52 12.31 -16.53
CA THR A 13 -7.53 13.25 -17.04
C THR A 13 -8.13 14.08 -18.15
N ALA A 14 -7.89 15.39 -18.10
CA ALA A 14 -8.30 16.33 -19.14
C ALA A 14 -7.05 16.95 -19.76
N LEU A 15 -6.88 16.74 -21.06
CA LEU A 15 -5.87 17.40 -21.87
C LEU A 15 -6.55 18.52 -22.65
N GLN A 16 -6.11 19.75 -22.42
CA GLN A 16 -6.56 20.88 -23.21
C GLN A 16 -5.55 21.12 -24.33
N ALA A 17 -5.95 20.79 -25.57
CA ALA A 17 -5.16 21.04 -26.77
C ALA A 17 -5.81 22.15 -27.61
N TYR A 18 -5.04 22.74 -28.52
CA TYR A 18 -5.49 23.84 -29.41
C TYR A 18 -6.72 23.48 -30.28
N LYS A 19 -7.05 22.19 -30.41
CA LYS A 19 -8.19 21.65 -31.18
C LYS A 19 -9.37 21.16 -30.32
N GLY A 20 -9.37 21.38 -29.00
CA GLY A 20 -10.45 21.00 -28.10
C GLY A 20 -10.00 20.29 -26.82
N LEU A 21 -10.97 19.93 -25.98
CA LEU A 21 -10.78 19.16 -24.75
C LEU A 21 -10.76 17.66 -25.08
N ILE A 22 -9.68 16.96 -24.73
CA ILE A 22 -9.60 15.51 -24.79
C ILE A 22 -9.69 15.00 -23.35
N GLU A 23 -10.74 14.26 -23.03
CA GLU A 23 -10.87 13.57 -21.74
C GLU A 23 -10.45 12.11 -21.87
N GLU A 24 -9.61 11.65 -20.94
CA GLU A 24 -9.18 10.26 -20.85
C GLU A 24 -9.33 9.74 -19.41
N ILE A 25 -9.38 8.42 -19.26
CA ILE A 25 -9.58 7.75 -17.97
C ILE A 25 -8.50 6.70 -17.78
N TYR A 26 -7.76 6.82 -16.68
CA TYR A 26 -6.87 5.80 -16.17
C TYR A 26 -7.49 5.15 -14.92
N SER A 27 -7.46 3.83 -14.85
CA SER A 27 -7.86 3.10 -13.65
C SER A 27 -6.94 1.91 -13.47
N ASP A 28 -6.40 1.77 -12.26
CA ASP A 28 -5.63 0.62 -11.81
C ASP A 28 -6.29 0.02 -10.57
N THR A 29 -6.47 -1.29 -10.55
CA THR A 29 -6.90 -2.01 -9.35
C THR A 29 -6.11 -3.28 -9.21
N GLU A 30 -5.36 -3.34 -8.12
CA GLU A 30 -4.63 -4.51 -7.69
C GLU A 30 -5.41 -5.19 -6.56
N LYS A 31 -5.61 -6.51 -6.66
CA LYS A 31 -6.03 -7.31 -5.52
C LYS A 31 -5.11 -8.49 -5.32
N MET A 32 -4.80 -8.75 -4.06
CA MET A 32 -3.94 -9.85 -3.65
C MET A 32 -4.57 -10.62 -2.50
N ARG A 33 -4.40 -11.94 -2.52
CA ARG A 33 -4.75 -12.84 -1.42
C ARG A 33 -3.65 -13.89 -1.24
N TYR A 34 -3.13 -13.99 -0.03
CA TYR A 34 -2.12 -14.98 0.34
C TYR A 34 -2.29 -15.47 1.79
N LEU A 35 -1.74 -16.65 2.10
CA LEU A 35 -1.60 -17.18 3.46
C LEU A 35 -0.13 -17.15 3.84
N ASP A 36 0.16 -16.53 4.97
CA ASP A 36 1.44 -16.65 5.65
C ASP A 36 1.36 -17.70 6.75
N LEU A 37 2.18 -18.74 6.62
CA LEU A 37 2.61 -19.56 7.74
C LEU A 37 3.82 -18.88 8.37
N ILE A 38 3.67 -18.37 9.59
CA ILE A 38 4.75 -17.71 10.31
C ILE A 38 5.72 -18.79 10.77
N LEU A 39 6.96 -18.73 10.29
CA LEU A 39 8.01 -19.69 10.61
C LEU A 39 8.89 -19.21 11.77
N SER A 40 9.01 -17.89 11.96
CA SER A 40 9.68 -17.33 13.14
C SER A 40 9.28 -15.88 13.42
N LEU A 41 9.30 -15.55 14.71
CA LEU A 41 9.08 -14.23 15.28
C LEU A 41 10.32 -13.78 16.07
N LYS A 42 10.55 -12.47 16.12
CA LYS A 42 11.51 -11.84 17.04
C LYS A 42 10.94 -10.49 17.45
N ASP A 43 10.86 -10.23 18.76
CA ASP A 43 10.29 -9.00 19.33
C ASP A 43 8.90 -8.67 18.74
N GLN A 44 8.03 -9.69 18.65
CA GLN A 44 6.69 -9.62 18.02
C GLN A 44 6.69 -9.20 16.54
N ARG A 45 7.85 -9.21 15.88
CA ARG A 45 7.98 -8.94 14.44
C ARG A 45 8.24 -10.23 13.68
N ILE A 46 7.50 -10.40 12.60
CA ILE A 46 7.67 -11.48 11.64
C ILE A 46 9.09 -11.43 11.06
N GLN A 47 9.85 -12.51 11.25
CA GLN A 47 11.20 -12.68 10.70
C GLN A 47 11.20 -13.60 9.49
N LYS A 48 10.41 -14.66 9.54
CA LYS A 48 10.36 -15.65 8.47
C LYS A 48 8.93 -16.14 8.27
N VAL A 49 8.51 -16.27 7.01
CA VAL A 49 7.23 -16.88 6.65
C VAL A 49 7.38 -17.80 5.46
N ARG A 50 6.46 -18.76 5.36
CA ARG A 50 6.12 -19.42 4.11
C ARG A 50 4.81 -18.81 3.62
N ARG A 51 4.87 -18.10 2.49
CA ARG A 51 3.73 -17.43 1.86
C ARG A 51 3.19 -18.26 0.70
N SER A 52 1.92 -18.59 0.75
CA SER A 52 1.19 -19.27 -0.32
C SER A 52 0.20 -18.29 -0.96
N TYR A 53 0.35 -18.00 -2.24
CA TYR A 53 -0.53 -17.11 -2.97
C TYR A 53 -1.76 -17.86 -3.50
N TYR A 54 -2.95 -17.33 -3.22
CA TYR A 54 -4.21 -17.87 -3.75
C TYR A 54 -4.75 -17.06 -4.90
N SER A 55 -4.49 -15.76 -4.94
CA SER A 55 -4.97 -14.93 -6.04
C SER A 55 -4.16 -13.65 -6.07
N TYR A 56 -3.70 -13.29 -7.26
CA TYR A 56 -3.14 -11.99 -7.57
C TYR A 56 -3.76 -11.56 -8.87
N TYR A 57 -4.32 -10.36 -8.91
CA TYR A 57 -4.74 -9.78 -10.17
C TYR A 57 -4.53 -8.28 -10.17
N ARG A 58 -4.15 -7.77 -11.34
CA ARG A 58 -4.02 -6.35 -11.61
C ARG A 58 -4.85 -6.00 -12.84
N LEU A 59 -5.78 -5.07 -12.66
CA LEU A 59 -6.61 -4.54 -13.73
C LEU A 59 -6.11 -3.14 -14.04
N THR A 60 -5.49 -2.95 -15.20
CA THR A 60 -5.06 -1.63 -15.65
C THR A 60 -5.82 -1.25 -16.92
N ARG A 61 -6.33 -0.02 -16.97
CA ARG A 61 -6.88 0.58 -18.18
C ARG A 61 -5.92 1.67 -18.66
N PRO A 62 -5.14 1.40 -19.73
CA PRO A 62 -4.26 2.41 -20.33
C PRO A 62 -5.05 3.56 -20.96
N TRP A 63 -4.35 4.66 -21.19
CA TRP A 63 -4.83 5.81 -21.97
C TRP A 63 -5.32 5.37 -23.36
N GLY A 64 -6.50 5.86 -23.76
CA GLY A 64 -7.15 5.57 -25.05
C GLY A 64 -7.83 4.20 -25.21
N GLU A 65 -7.71 3.25 -24.29
CA GLU A 65 -8.28 1.90 -24.46
C GLU A 65 -9.76 1.81 -24.01
N LYS A 66 -10.61 1.17 -24.83
CA LYS A 66 -12.05 0.95 -24.53
C LYS A 66 -12.30 -0.18 -23.53
N ARG A 67 -11.37 -1.14 -23.37
CA ARG A 67 -11.49 -2.29 -22.47
C ARG A 67 -10.25 -2.38 -21.57
N PRO A 68 -10.41 -2.66 -20.27
CA PRO A 68 -9.25 -2.85 -19.39
C PRO A 68 -8.47 -4.10 -19.79
N LYS A 69 -7.14 -4.05 -19.72
CA LYS A 69 -6.28 -5.22 -19.85
C LYS A 69 -6.34 -6.01 -18.54
N LYS A 70 -6.84 -7.25 -18.61
CA LYS A 70 -6.73 -8.21 -17.51
C LYS A 70 -5.29 -8.70 -17.44
N ALA A 71 -4.56 -8.41 -16.35
CA ALA A 71 -3.30 -9.09 -16.07
C ALA A 71 -3.55 -10.38 -15.29
N VAL A 72 -2.80 -11.42 -15.65
CA VAL A 72 -2.93 -12.85 -15.31
C VAL A 72 -2.78 -13.12 -13.81
N HIS A 73 -3.36 -14.25 -13.37
CA HIS A 73 -3.17 -14.90 -12.07
C HIS A 73 -1.74 -15.46 -11.88
N PHE A 74 -0.70 -14.67 -12.17
CA PHE A 74 0.69 -15.16 -12.26
C PHE A 74 1.25 -15.75 -10.96
N LEU A 75 0.67 -15.39 -9.80
CA LEU A 75 1.16 -15.84 -8.50
C LEU A 75 0.32 -16.96 -7.89
N GLU A 76 -0.87 -17.26 -8.41
CA GLU A 76 -1.75 -18.28 -7.83
C GLU A 76 -1.08 -19.66 -7.78
N GLY A 77 -1.18 -20.33 -6.63
CA GLY A 77 -0.52 -21.62 -6.38
C GLY A 77 0.98 -21.52 -6.09
N THR A 78 1.57 -20.32 -6.12
CA THR A 78 3.01 -20.15 -5.89
C THR A 78 3.33 -20.07 -4.38
N VAL A 79 4.36 -20.79 -3.94
CA VAL A 79 4.79 -20.85 -2.53
C VAL A 79 6.21 -20.32 -2.36
N TRP A 80 6.35 -19.28 -1.54
CA TRP A 80 7.59 -18.56 -1.33
C TRP A 80 8.02 -18.69 0.14
N GLU A 81 9.32 -18.84 0.37
CA GLU A 81 9.89 -18.69 1.69
C GLU A 81 10.56 -17.32 1.76
N ILE A 82 10.10 -16.47 2.70
CA ILE A 82 10.54 -15.09 2.80
C ILE A 82 11.19 -14.91 4.16
N THR A 83 12.44 -14.48 4.17
CA THR A 83 13.25 -14.27 5.38
C THR A 83 13.73 -12.84 5.47
N ARG A 84 13.58 -12.21 6.64
CA ARG A 84 14.11 -10.89 6.93
C ARG A 84 15.60 -10.98 7.27
N LYS A 85 16.43 -10.22 6.55
CA LYS A 85 17.85 -9.99 6.88
C LYS A 85 18.09 -8.48 6.97
N GLY A 86 18.08 -7.96 8.20
CA GLY A 86 18.11 -6.52 8.45
C GLY A 86 16.88 -5.81 7.86
N LYS A 87 17.10 -4.84 6.97
CA LYS A 87 16.03 -4.09 6.28
C LYS A 87 15.55 -4.76 4.98
N ARG A 88 16.10 -5.93 4.62
CA ARG A 88 15.82 -6.62 3.35
C ARG A 88 14.98 -7.88 3.58
N ALA A 89 14.06 -8.15 2.67
CA ALA A 89 13.38 -9.44 2.55
C ALA A 89 14.13 -10.27 1.49
N ILE A 90 14.58 -11.46 1.88
CA ILE A 90 15.17 -12.47 1.00
C ILE A 90 14.05 -13.44 0.64
N VAL A 91 13.84 -13.65 -0.65
CA VAL A 91 12.79 -14.50 -1.19
C VAL A 91 13.42 -15.73 -1.83
N ILE A 92 13.00 -16.91 -1.40
CA ILE A 92 13.37 -18.19 -2.00
C ILE A 92 12.10 -18.83 -2.56
N LEU A 93 12.08 -19.06 -3.87
CA LEU A 93 10.98 -19.75 -4.55
C LEU A 93 11.17 -21.26 -4.43
N LYS A 94 10.15 -21.99 -3.94
CA LYS A 94 10.27 -23.45 -3.77
C LYS A 94 10.08 -24.24 -5.07
N LYS A 95 9.31 -23.72 -6.04
CA LYS A 95 9.12 -24.31 -7.40
C LYS A 95 8.74 -23.24 -8.43
N GLY A 96 9.30 -23.33 -9.65
CA GLY A 96 8.96 -22.49 -10.81
C GLY A 96 9.98 -21.40 -11.15
N LYS A 97 9.77 -20.69 -12.27
CA LYS A 97 10.49 -19.43 -12.61
C LYS A 97 9.63 -18.24 -12.18
N VAL A 98 10.26 -17.16 -11.72
CA VAL A 98 9.59 -15.90 -11.40
C VAL A 98 9.14 -15.26 -12.72
N PRO A 99 7.82 -15.08 -12.97
CA PRO A 99 7.39 -14.38 -14.17
C PRO A 99 7.74 -12.89 -14.02
N GLU A 100 8.46 -12.30 -14.97
CA GLU A 100 8.53 -10.84 -15.06
C GLU A 100 7.16 -10.30 -15.51
N PRO A 101 6.61 -9.22 -14.92
CA PRO A 101 7.22 -8.29 -13.97
C PRO A 101 6.77 -8.52 -12.50
N ALA A 102 6.90 -9.73 -11.94
CA ALA A 102 6.66 -9.98 -10.51
C ALA A 102 7.65 -9.24 -9.56
N PHE A 103 8.54 -8.43 -10.13
CA PHE A 103 9.51 -7.59 -9.45
C PHE A 103 8.93 -6.26 -8.98
N GLN A 104 8.08 -6.32 -7.96
CA GLN A 104 8.21 -5.38 -6.85
C GLN A 104 8.16 -6.22 -5.57
N VAL A 105 9.34 -6.70 -5.19
CA VAL A 105 9.72 -7.43 -3.97
C VAL A 105 8.54 -7.79 -3.08
N VAL A 106 8.27 -9.08 -2.91
CA VAL A 106 7.33 -9.53 -1.87
C VAL A 106 7.88 -9.11 -0.51
N ARG A 107 7.34 -8.00 -0.01
CA ARG A 107 7.69 -7.44 1.29
C ARG A 107 6.96 -8.24 2.37
N LEU A 108 7.67 -8.48 3.46
CA LEU A 108 7.04 -8.91 4.71
C LEU A 108 6.16 -7.79 5.28
N ASP A 109 6.55 -6.53 5.05
CA ASP A 109 5.82 -5.36 5.51
C ASP A 109 4.93 -4.79 4.41
N ASP A 110 3.63 -4.79 4.66
CA ASP A 110 2.67 -3.92 3.98
C ASP A 110 2.58 -2.54 4.68
N GLU A 111 1.73 -1.65 4.17
CA GLU A 111 1.53 -0.32 4.71
C GLU A 111 1.13 -0.34 6.19
N ALA A 112 0.35 -1.32 6.61
CA ALA A 112 -0.07 -1.46 8.00
C ALA A 112 1.09 -1.90 8.90
N GLU A 113 1.92 -2.85 8.45
CA GLU A 113 3.13 -3.28 9.17
C GLU A 113 4.16 -2.17 9.29
N ILE A 114 4.35 -1.38 8.23
CA ILE A 114 5.22 -0.21 8.28
C ILE A 114 4.72 0.74 9.37
N LEU A 115 3.42 1.06 9.40
CA LEU A 115 2.85 1.94 10.43
C LEU A 115 3.03 1.40 11.85
N ALA A 116 2.75 0.11 12.05
CA ALA A 116 2.90 -0.57 13.33
C ALA A 116 4.35 -0.58 13.83
N GLY A 117 5.32 -0.66 12.91
CA GLY A 117 6.75 -0.61 13.22
C GLY A 117 7.23 0.71 13.83
N TYR A 118 6.43 1.78 13.75
CA TYR A 118 6.72 3.12 14.29
C TYR A 118 5.65 3.58 15.30
N LEU A 119 5.06 2.65 16.06
CA LEU A 119 4.27 2.99 17.24
C LEU A 119 5.13 3.67 18.32
N PRO A 120 4.56 4.57 19.14
CA PRO A 120 5.25 5.15 20.28
C PRO A 120 5.74 4.07 21.25
N LYS A 121 6.99 4.20 21.71
CA LYS A 121 7.61 3.24 22.64
C LYS A 121 7.09 3.35 24.07
N LYS A 122 6.57 4.53 24.44
CA LYS A 122 5.96 4.78 25.75
C LYS A 122 4.44 4.67 25.63
N PRO A 123 3.73 4.31 26.71
CA PRO A 123 2.27 4.38 26.74
C PRO A 123 1.77 5.78 26.35
N ILE A 124 0.65 5.81 25.62
CA ILE A 124 0.03 7.04 25.12
C ILE A 124 -1.44 7.10 25.49
N SER A 125 -1.96 8.31 25.68
CA SER A 125 -3.38 8.57 25.91
C SER A 125 -4.16 8.66 24.60
N VAL A 126 -5.48 8.46 24.68
CA VAL A 126 -6.39 8.73 23.55
C VAL A 126 -6.25 10.18 23.12
N GLY A 127 -6.19 10.41 21.81
CA GLY A 127 -5.96 11.71 21.18
C GLY A 127 -4.48 12.03 20.95
N TYR A 128 -3.55 11.28 21.54
CA TYR A 128 -2.11 11.48 21.32
C TYR A 128 -1.77 11.37 19.83
N ARG A 129 -0.96 12.33 19.35
CA ARG A 129 -0.55 12.45 17.94
C ARG A 129 0.94 12.27 17.81
N TRP A 130 1.37 11.59 16.75
CA TRP A 130 2.78 11.51 16.38
C TRP A 130 2.94 11.52 14.87
N ASN A 131 4.11 11.97 14.42
CA ASN A 131 4.47 11.95 13.00
C ASN A 131 5.41 10.78 12.74
N LEU A 132 5.26 10.16 11.58
CA LEU A 132 6.23 9.18 11.11
C LEU A 132 7.56 9.87 10.74
N PRO A 133 8.71 9.24 11.01
CA PRO A 133 9.99 9.75 10.56
C PRO A 133 10.12 9.64 9.02
N PRO A 134 11.00 10.45 8.38
CA PRO A 134 11.11 10.50 6.93
C PRO A 134 11.41 9.15 6.25
N ASP A 135 12.17 8.26 6.90
CA ASP A 135 12.49 6.93 6.39
C ASP A 135 11.25 6.01 6.34
N ALA A 136 10.37 6.09 7.34
CA ALA A 136 9.10 5.38 7.37
C ALA A 136 8.15 5.89 6.27
N VAL A 137 8.08 7.22 6.13
CA VAL A 137 7.28 7.87 5.09
C VAL A 137 7.74 7.44 3.70
N LYS A 138 9.06 7.39 3.45
CA LYS A 138 9.61 6.90 2.19
C LYS A 138 9.22 5.45 1.92
N LYS A 139 9.26 4.56 2.94
CA LYS A 139 8.82 3.16 2.78
C LYS A 139 7.34 3.05 2.41
N LEU A 140 6.48 3.87 3.02
CA LEU A 140 5.04 3.91 2.73
C LEU A 140 4.73 4.42 1.33
N LEU A 141 5.46 5.43 0.85
CA LEU A 141 5.27 5.98 -0.49
C LEU A 141 5.71 5.02 -1.60
N GLY A 142 6.59 4.07 -1.29
CA GLY A 142 7.17 3.18 -2.30
C GLY A 142 8.06 3.92 -3.30
N ASP A 143 8.29 3.29 -4.44
CA ASP A 143 9.21 3.78 -5.48
C ASP A 143 8.51 4.67 -6.52
N ASP A 144 7.20 4.89 -6.37
CA ASP A 144 6.42 5.71 -7.30
C ASP A 144 6.66 7.22 -7.15
N TRP A 145 7.16 7.63 -5.99
CA TRP A 145 7.47 9.03 -5.69
C TRP A 145 8.96 9.32 -5.89
N LYS A 146 9.26 10.36 -6.64
CA LYS A 146 10.65 10.75 -6.99
C LYS A 146 11.33 11.51 -5.85
N LYS A 147 12.66 11.68 -5.97
CA LYS A 147 13.46 12.51 -5.06
C LYS A 147 12.88 13.92 -4.93
N GLY A 148 12.96 14.51 -3.74
CA GLY A 148 12.41 15.85 -3.45
C GLY A 148 10.92 15.88 -3.09
N THR A 149 10.25 14.72 -3.02
CA THR A 149 8.86 14.63 -2.56
C THR A 149 8.74 15.06 -1.10
N LYS A 150 7.88 16.05 -0.84
CA LYS A 150 7.50 16.49 0.51
C LYS A 150 6.31 15.64 0.96
N SER A 151 6.44 14.99 2.11
CA SER A 151 5.39 14.12 2.62
C SER A 151 5.33 14.18 4.13
N THR A 152 4.10 14.12 4.64
CA THR A 152 3.80 14.06 6.07
C THR A 152 2.79 12.96 6.31
N VAL A 153 3.06 12.12 7.31
CA VAL A 153 2.13 11.13 7.80
C VAL A 153 1.97 11.34 9.29
N THR A 154 0.75 11.68 9.70
CA THR A 154 0.38 11.89 11.10
C THR A 154 -0.53 10.76 11.54
N CYS A 155 -0.20 10.18 12.68
CA CYS A 155 -0.96 9.15 13.35
C CYS A 155 -1.61 9.71 14.61
N VAL A 156 -2.80 9.23 14.95
CA VAL A 156 -3.54 9.61 16.16
C VAL A 156 -4.10 8.36 16.82
N PHE A 157 -3.86 8.16 18.11
CA PHE A 157 -4.52 7.08 18.84
C PHE A 157 -5.97 7.47 19.11
N LEU A 158 -6.92 6.82 18.44
CA LEU A 158 -8.33 7.23 18.48
C LEU A 158 -9.08 6.61 19.65
N LYS A 159 -8.94 5.30 19.87
CA LYS A 159 -9.58 4.57 20.97
C LYS A 159 -9.09 3.13 21.06
N LYS A 160 -9.34 2.49 22.20
CA LYS A 160 -9.44 1.03 22.29
C LYS A 160 -10.81 0.58 21.76
N ALA A 161 -10.87 -0.57 21.11
CA ALA A 161 -12.11 -1.14 20.59
C ALA A 161 -12.04 -2.67 20.54
N PHE A 162 -13.15 -3.30 20.22
CA PHE A 162 -13.20 -4.68 19.78
C PHE A 162 -13.45 -4.72 18.26
N PHE A 163 -12.68 -5.55 17.55
CA PHE A 163 -12.87 -5.77 16.12
C PHE A 163 -12.64 -7.25 15.80
N LYS A 164 -13.66 -7.93 15.26
CA LYS A 164 -13.60 -9.35 14.89
C LYS A 164 -13.08 -10.27 16.01
N GLY A 165 -13.53 -10.05 17.25
CA GLY A 165 -13.09 -10.82 18.42
C GLY A 165 -11.79 -10.35 19.05
N PHE A 166 -11.04 -9.44 18.43
CA PHE A 166 -9.77 -8.95 18.96
C PHE A 166 -9.94 -7.65 19.75
N ARG A 167 -9.20 -7.55 20.87
CA ARG A 167 -8.95 -6.26 21.54
C ARG A 167 -7.95 -5.45 20.71
N VAL A 168 -8.35 -4.28 20.25
CA VAL A 168 -7.56 -3.47 19.32
C VAL A 168 -7.38 -2.03 19.76
N ALA A 169 -6.26 -1.44 19.35
CA ALA A 169 -6.11 0.01 19.26
C ALA A 169 -6.50 0.48 17.86
N LYS A 170 -7.46 1.41 17.77
CA LYS A 170 -7.77 2.13 16.53
C LYS A 170 -6.86 3.33 16.40
N ILE A 171 -6.10 3.40 15.32
CA ILE A 171 -5.14 4.47 15.07
C ILE A 171 -5.53 5.16 13.76
N GLY A 172 -5.88 6.44 13.84
CA GLY A 172 -6.20 7.29 12.70
C GLY A 172 -4.93 7.72 11.98
N ILE A 173 -5.01 7.80 10.65
CA ILE A 173 -3.89 8.15 9.78
C ILE A 173 -4.33 9.31 8.90
N THR A 174 -3.46 10.31 8.75
CA THR A 174 -3.55 11.34 7.71
C THR A 174 -2.22 11.39 6.96
N GLN A 175 -2.26 11.24 5.64
CA GLN A 175 -1.10 11.31 4.77
C GLN A 175 -1.30 12.44 3.76
N LYS A 176 -0.32 13.35 3.70
CA LYS A 176 -0.28 14.42 2.71
C LYS A 176 1.05 14.36 1.98
N VAL A 177 0.99 14.34 0.66
CA VAL A 177 2.17 14.22 -0.22
C VAL A 177 2.09 15.29 -1.29
N LYS A 178 3.22 15.92 -1.59
CA LYS A 178 3.40 16.84 -2.70
C LYS A 178 4.78 16.59 -3.33
N GLY A 179 4.83 16.29 -4.62
CA GLY A 179 6.08 15.98 -5.29
C GLY A 179 5.89 15.50 -6.72
N ASN A 180 6.91 14.84 -7.25
CA ASN A 180 6.86 14.23 -8.57
C ASN A 180 6.53 12.74 -8.42
N HIS A 181 5.56 12.26 -9.19
CA HIS A 181 5.10 10.88 -9.22
C HIS A 181 5.44 10.22 -10.56
N ASN A 182 5.45 8.89 -10.62
CA ASN A 182 5.55 8.13 -11.87
C ASN A 182 4.48 8.50 -12.91
N PHE A 183 3.34 9.04 -12.47
CA PHE A 183 2.25 9.48 -13.35
C PHE A 183 2.38 10.94 -13.80
N GLY A 184 3.27 11.73 -13.21
CA GLY A 184 3.40 13.15 -13.56
C GLY A 184 4.06 14.01 -12.50
N MET A 185 4.40 15.24 -12.92
CA MET A 185 4.95 16.28 -12.05
C MET A 185 3.87 16.90 -11.16
N ASN A 186 4.29 17.58 -10.09
CA ASN A 186 3.41 18.34 -9.17
C ASN A 186 2.22 17.53 -8.60
N ALA A 187 2.38 16.23 -8.48
CA ALA A 187 1.42 15.34 -7.87
C ALA A 187 1.15 15.75 -6.42
N LYS A 188 -0.12 15.79 -6.04
CA LYS A 188 -0.57 15.95 -4.66
C LYS A 188 -1.42 14.75 -4.30
N MET A 189 -1.24 14.23 -3.10
CA MET A 189 -2.04 13.13 -2.59
C MET A 189 -2.45 13.45 -1.15
N ASN A 190 -3.72 13.31 -0.84
CA ASN A 190 -4.27 13.53 0.50
C ASN A 190 -5.15 12.34 0.86
N LEU A 191 -4.66 11.51 1.76
CA LEU A 191 -5.33 10.30 2.20
C LEU A 191 -5.62 10.37 3.70
N LYS A 192 -6.77 9.85 4.09
CA LYS A 192 -7.21 9.67 5.47
C LYS A 192 -7.70 8.26 5.68
N GLY A 193 -7.47 7.74 6.87
CA GLY A 193 -7.74 6.35 7.13
C GLY A 193 -7.52 5.98 8.57
N TYR A 194 -7.50 4.68 8.83
CA TYR A 194 -7.14 4.13 10.11
C TYR A 194 -6.65 2.69 9.97
N TYR A 195 -5.99 2.21 11.01
CA TYR A 195 -5.72 0.79 11.18
C TYR A 195 -6.11 0.31 12.57
N TYR A 196 -6.39 -0.98 12.67
CA TYR A 196 -6.60 -1.69 13.93
C TYR A 196 -5.35 -2.49 14.24
N TYR A 197 -4.70 -2.16 15.36
CA TYR A 197 -3.58 -2.89 15.90
C TYR A 197 -4.06 -3.83 17.00
N SER A 198 -3.79 -5.13 16.85
CA SER A 198 -4.14 -6.11 17.88
C SER A 198 -3.28 -5.89 19.13
N LEU A 199 -3.93 -5.65 20.26
CA LEU A 199 -3.25 -5.49 21.55
C LEU A 199 -2.81 -6.84 22.13
N GLU A 200 -3.38 -7.93 21.65
CA GLU A 200 -3.09 -9.29 22.10
C GLU A 200 -1.92 -9.89 21.32
N TYR A 201 -1.93 -9.73 20.00
CA TYR A 201 -0.98 -10.42 19.12
C TYR A 201 0.13 -9.52 18.56
N GLY A 202 0.05 -8.21 18.77
CA GLY A 202 1.14 -7.30 18.40
C GLY A 202 1.32 -7.03 16.90
N PHE A 203 0.26 -7.19 16.10
CA PHE A 203 0.28 -6.87 14.66
C PHE A 203 -1.02 -6.19 14.19
N PRO A 204 -0.98 -5.44 13.09
CA PRO A 204 -2.17 -4.83 12.50
C PRO A 204 -3.08 -5.88 11.86
N ILE A 205 -4.38 -5.83 12.16
CA ILE A 205 -5.37 -6.80 11.62
C ILE A 205 -6.26 -6.20 10.52
N TYR A 206 -6.29 -4.88 10.43
CA TYR A 206 -7.05 -4.17 9.43
C TYR A 206 -6.42 -2.81 9.18
N PHE A 207 -6.43 -2.37 7.93
CA PHE A 207 -6.00 -1.04 7.52
C PHE A 207 -6.88 -0.56 6.38
N THR A 208 -7.24 0.71 6.43
CA THR A 208 -7.87 1.40 5.30
C THR A 208 -7.29 2.80 5.19
N LEU A 209 -7.06 3.21 3.95
CA LEU A 209 -6.59 4.54 3.62
C LEU A 209 -7.27 4.99 2.32
N LYS A 210 -7.99 6.10 2.37
CA LYS A 210 -8.79 6.59 1.26
C LYS A 210 -8.56 8.08 1.05
N GLY A 211 -8.68 8.52 -0.18
CA GLY A 211 -8.63 9.94 -0.48
C GLY A 211 -8.51 10.18 -1.96
N LYS A 212 -7.76 11.22 -2.31
CA LYS A 212 -7.67 11.71 -3.68
C LYS A 212 -6.22 12.01 -4.04
N MET A 213 -5.90 11.74 -5.29
CA MET A 213 -4.68 12.18 -5.93
C MET A 213 -5.03 13.17 -7.04
N THR A 214 -4.25 14.23 -7.13
CA THR A 214 -4.30 15.22 -8.20
C THR A 214 -2.94 15.35 -8.84
N LEU A 215 -2.90 15.49 -10.16
CA LEU A 215 -1.71 15.62 -10.97
C LEU A 215 -1.88 16.80 -11.90
N ASP A 216 -0.93 17.72 -11.84
CA ASP A 216 -0.90 18.90 -12.71
C ASP A 216 0.38 18.82 -13.55
N VAL A 217 0.24 18.45 -14.82
CA VAL A 217 1.37 18.33 -15.74
C VAL A 217 1.27 19.45 -16.76
N THR A 218 2.28 20.29 -16.84
CA THR A 218 2.43 21.25 -17.94
C THR A 218 3.64 20.83 -18.74
N GLN A 219 3.42 20.35 -19.97
CA GLN A 219 4.50 20.09 -20.92
C GLN A 219 4.60 21.27 -21.89
N VAL A 220 5.83 21.69 -22.16
CA VAL A 220 6.12 22.65 -23.23
C VAL A 220 6.68 21.84 -24.40
N ALA A 221 5.93 21.78 -25.49
CA ALA A 221 6.37 21.13 -26.72
C ALA A 221 7.54 21.91 -27.35
N PRO A 222 8.35 21.27 -28.22
CA PRO A 222 9.53 21.90 -28.85
C PRO A 222 9.29 23.21 -29.61
N ARG A 223 8.04 23.56 -29.91
CA ARG A 223 7.63 24.82 -30.58
C ARG A 223 7.03 25.87 -29.62
N GLY A 224 7.27 25.74 -28.30
CA GLY A 224 6.74 26.66 -27.29
C GLY A 224 5.25 26.47 -26.95
N GLN A 225 4.57 25.50 -27.58
CA GLN A 225 3.18 25.18 -27.26
C GLN A 225 3.09 24.52 -25.88
N LYS A 226 2.24 25.08 -25.00
CA LYS A 226 1.97 24.52 -23.68
C LYS A 226 0.78 23.56 -23.78
N ALA A 227 1.01 22.30 -23.45
CA ALA A 227 -0.03 21.34 -23.17
C ALA A 227 -0.16 21.20 -21.66
N SER A 228 -1.34 21.51 -21.13
CA SER A 228 -1.67 21.33 -19.72
C SER A 228 -2.59 20.14 -19.56
N PHE A 229 -2.23 19.28 -18.61
CA PHE A 229 -2.91 18.07 -18.24
C PHE A 229 -3.26 18.18 -16.76
N HIS A 230 -4.55 17.99 -16.47
CA HIS A 230 -5.02 17.84 -15.11
C HIS A 230 -5.58 16.44 -14.93
N GLY A 231 -5.07 15.71 -13.96
CA GLY A 231 -5.52 14.38 -13.58
C GLY A 231 -6.02 14.37 -12.14
N GLU A 232 -7.19 13.80 -11.92
CA GLU A 232 -7.74 13.65 -10.58
C GLU A 232 -8.46 12.31 -10.42
N GLY A 233 -8.29 11.67 -9.26
CA GLY A 233 -9.30 10.72 -8.83
C GLY A 233 -9.00 10.03 -7.50
N PRO A 234 -9.90 9.12 -7.09
CA PRO A 234 -9.83 8.48 -5.79
C PRO A 234 -8.70 7.45 -5.71
N ILE A 235 -8.11 7.37 -4.52
CA ILE A 235 -7.23 6.30 -4.10
C ILE A 235 -7.87 5.60 -2.91
N GLU A 236 -7.85 4.27 -2.94
CA GLU A 236 -8.26 3.41 -1.84
C GLU A 236 -7.25 2.28 -1.66
N ILE A 237 -6.76 2.11 -0.44
CA ILE A 237 -5.97 0.96 -0.01
C ILE A 237 -6.71 0.32 1.14
N THR A 238 -6.93 -0.99 1.07
CA THR A 238 -7.48 -1.79 2.16
C THR A 238 -6.65 -3.04 2.35
N ILE A 239 -6.30 -3.33 3.59
CA ILE A 239 -5.60 -4.55 4.00
C ILE A 239 -6.42 -5.16 5.13
N GLU A 240 -6.67 -6.45 5.02
CA GLU A 240 -7.37 -7.22 6.04
C GLU A 240 -6.60 -8.50 6.31
N LYS A 241 -6.33 -8.75 7.59
CA LYS A 241 -5.64 -9.95 8.05
C LYS A 241 -6.56 -10.74 8.96
N GLU A 242 -6.79 -11.99 8.58
CA GLU A 242 -7.45 -12.98 9.39
C GLU A 242 -6.35 -13.83 10.03
N TYR A 243 -6.15 -13.62 11.32
CA TYR A 243 -5.28 -14.47 12.12
C TYR A 243 -6.13 -15.52 12.81
N ARG A 244 -5.73 -16.78 12.64
CA ARG A 244 -6.17 -17.89 13.48
C ARG A 244 -4.93 -18.32 14.25
N PRO A 245 -4.92 -18.26 15.59
CA PRO A 245 -3.84 -18.87 16.35
C PRO A 245 -3.76 -20.36 15.96
N PRO A 246 -2.56 -20.97 16.01
CA PRO A 246 -2.48 -22.42 15.92
C PRO A 246 -3.38 -23.03 17.01
N GLU A 247 -4.16 -24.03 16.62
CA GLU A 247 -4.82 -24.91 17.59
C GLU A 247 -3.66 -25.64 18.31
N ASN A 248 -3.48 -25.32 19.60
CA ASN A 248 -2.46 -25.84 20.54
C ASN A 248 -1.19 -24.97 20.72
N GLU A 249 -1.28 -24.06 21.70
CA GLU A 249 -0.28 -23.93 22.78
C GLU A 249 -1.09 -23.90 24.11
N GLU A 250 -1.75 -25.02 24.42
CA GLU A 250 -1.93 -25.40 25.83
C GLU A 250 -0.63 -26.12 26.21
N ASP A 251 0.20 -25.43 26.98
CA ASP A 251 0.96 -25.94 28.13
C ASP A 251 1.61 -24.76 28.87
#